data_AF-T1PD82-F1
#
_entry.id   AF-T1PD82-F1
#
_cell.length_a   1.000
_cell.length_b   1.000
_cell.length_c   1.000
_cell.angle_alpha   90.00
_cell.angle_beta   90.00
_cell.angle_gamma   90.00
#
_symmetry.space_group_name_H-M   'P 1'
#
loop_
_entity.id
_entity.type
_entity.pdbx_description
1 polymer ?
#
loop_
_entity_poly.entity_id
_entity_poly.type
_entity_poly.pdbx_seq_one_letter_code
_entity_poly.pdbx_strand_id
1 'polypeptide(L)'
;MYVANSTGGLMLQTMLYLANHTNRAAIDTLIDVPASAKADVNEVRCYGVYGCFPLNGPWMSKTRQINVHPQKPSQIEPHYTLYTTRAFNDPKFVDLNDPEALRHMKINPEGKLFFISHGYLEGGNVPWMIEMGKAILNAEPEGEAAVVLIDWGGGSSPPYVQAVANIRLVGAITAHVIHMFYEELGMDNLHNVHFIGHSLGSHLAGYAGTHLQRDFGLKLGRITGMDPAAPLFEETDPIVRLDRSDAHFVDVIHTDANIVGGLGLYQRVGHIDFYPNGGIGMPGCDVKLQEYMKNRQNTLFENMQMFLSCNHLRSYQYFTESVSSKCPFMGITCESYESFKEGKCSRCNENGNRCMRMGYHSWEDYRSLARAKKIDSKKNPPILYLMTGDKAPFCRHHYKISVRVSGHDQSTTHGGEIGTLSVRLHGRTHKKVTEKMKFSSEPKYFEPGFEYTSLVVGNEIKDPVYASVYWDYQTSLFNPLTWRLLTSPRIFISYIIIESLESPHIHLKLCPINESSAVITGSENIMQQKYCEHSVKMF
;
A
#
# COMPACT_ATOMS: atom_id res chain seq x y z
N MET A 1 -29.67 22.69 -16.64
CA MET A 1 -30.39 21.44 -16.32
C MET A 1 -30.07 20.44 -17.43
N TYR A 2 -28.88 19.82 -17.35
CA TYR A 2 -28.48 18.76 -18.26
C TYR A 2 -28.86 17.44 -17.60
N VAL A 3 -29.81 16.74 -18.20
CA VAL A 3 -30.22 15.40 -17.80
C VAL A 3 -29.16 14.43 -18.34
N ALA A 4 -28.32 13.91 -17.44
CA ALA A 4 -27.38 12.85 -17.75
C ALA A 4 -28.18 11.58 -18.11
N ASN A 5 -28.10 11.17 -19.37
CA ASN A 5 -28.84 10.02 -19.89
C ASN A 5 -28.02 8.74 -19.63
N SER A 6 -28.48 7.96 -18.65
CA SER A 6 -28.51 6.49 -18.62
C SER A 6 -27.24 5.64 -18.85
N THR A 7 -26.17 5.81 -18.06
CA THR A 7 -25.14 4.74 -17.85
C THR A 7 -25.02 4.29 -16.39
N GLY A 8 -25.38 5.14 -15.43
CA GLY A 8 -25.29 4.82 -14.00
C GLY A 8 -26.22 3.67 -13.54
N GLY A 9 -27.33 3.43 -14.25
CA GLY A 9 -28.28 2.36 -13.91
C GLY A 9 -27.75 0.95 -14.19
N LEU A 10 -27.05 0.76 -15.31
CA LEU A 10 -26.52 -0.55 -15.70
C LEU A 10 -25.33 -0.93 -14.80
N MET A 11 -24.43 0.02 -14.53
CA MET A 11 -23.26 -0.20 -13.68
C MET A 11 -23.65 -0.57 -12.25
N LEU A 12 -24.66 0.11 -11.70
CA LEU A 12 -25.16 -0.18 -10.36
C LEU A 12 -25.86 -1.56 -10.29
N GLN A 13 -26.67 -1.91 -11.29
CA GLN A 13 -27.31 -3.22 -11.38
C GLN A 13 -26.29 -4.36 -11.48
N THR A 14 -25.23 -4.14 -12.27
CA THR A 14 -24.10 -5.06 -12.37
C THR A 14 -23.39 -5.21 -11.03
N MET A 15 -23.02 -4.12 -10.36
CA MET A 15 -22.33 -4.24 -9.08
C MET A 15 -23.19 -4.93 -7.99
N LEU A 16 -24.51 -4.73 -8.00
CA LEU A 16 -25.44 -5.46 -7.12
C LEU A 16 -25.50 -6.96 -7.43
N TYR A 17 -25.39 -7.36 -8.71
CA TYR A 17 -25.26 -8.76 -9.10
C TYR A 17 -23.94 -9.38 -8.61
N LEU A 18 -22.85 -8.62 -8.67
CA LEU A 18 -21.51 -9.04 -8.25
C LEU A 18 -21.34 -9.18 -6.74
N ALA A 19 -22.01 -8.33 -5.97
CA ALA A 19 -22.14 -8.48 -4.53
C ALA A 19 -22.67 -9.86 -4.10
N ASN A 20 -23.38 -10.56 -4.98
CA ASN A 20 -23.96 -11.87 -4.74
C ASN A 20 -23.12 -13.05 -5.26
N HIS A 21 -22.07 -12.79 -6.07
CA HIS A 21 -21.23 -13.80 -6.72
C HIS A 21 -19.75 -13.40 -6.65
N THR A 22 -19.03 -13.83 -5.61
CA THR A 22 -17.63 -13.47 -5.39
C THR A 22 -16.63 -14.33 -6.19
N ASN A 23 -15.54 -13.67 -6.60
CA ASN A 23 -14.20 -14.17 -7.00
C ASN A 23 -13.78 -14.20 -8.48
N ARG A 24 -14.67 -14.13 -9.49
CA ARG A 24 -14.17 -14.03 -10.89
C ARG A 24 -15.04 -13.19 -11.82
N ALA A 25 -16.36 -13.38 -11.77
CA ALA A 25 -17.32 -12.61 -12.57
C ALA A 25 -17.28 -11.09 -12.26
N ALA A 26 -16.90 -10.71 -11.03
CA ALA A 26 -16.86 -9.32 -10.61
C ALA A 26 -15.81 -8.47 -11.34
N ILE A 27 -14.67 -9.07 -11.67
CA ILE A 27 -13.58 -8.36 -12.34
C ILE A 27 -13.79 -8.34 -13.83
N ASP A 28 -14.26 -9.44 -14.41
CA ASP A 28 -14.61 -9.52 -15.84
C ASP A 28 -15.72 -8.54 -16.24
N THR A 29 -16.46 -7.97 -15.28
CA THR A 29 -17.49 -6.94 -15.56
C THR A 29 -17.07 -5.52 -15.13
N LEU A 30 -16.14 -5.35 -14.16
CA LEU A 30 -15.48 -4.06 -13.91
C LEU A 30 -14.58 -3.67 -15.08
N ILE A 31 -13.91 -4.67 -15.63
CA ILE A 31 -13.18 -4.62 -16.88
C ILE A 31 -14.19 -4.95 -17.98
N ASP A 32 -15.08 -4.01 -18.32
CA ASP A 32 -15.97 -4.19 -19.47
C ASP A 32 -15.10 -4.29 -20.74
N VAL A 33 -14.82 -5.51 -21.18
CA VAL A 33 -14.11 -5.84 -22.41
C VAL A 33 -15.15 -6.26 -23.45
N PRO A 34 -15.88 -5.32 -24.08
CA PRO A 34 -16.69 -5.68 -25.21
C PRO A 34 -15.79 -6.22 -26.32
N ALA A 35 -16.36 -7.04 -27.22
CA ALA A 35 -15.75 -7.35 -28.49
C ALA A 35 -15.66 -6.04 -29.31
N SER A 36 -14.62 -5.24 -29.07
CA SER A 36 -14.36 -4.04 -29.84
C SER A 36 -14.23 -4.45 -31.30
N ALA A 37 -14.91 -3.73 -32.20
CA ALA A 37 -14.71 -3.89 -33.63
C ALA A 37 -13.21 -3.84 -33.89
N LYS A 38 -12.64 -4.93 -34.42
CA LYS A 38 -11.19 -5.10 -34.61
C LYS A 38 -10.67 -3.86 -35.35
N ALA A 39 -10.10 -2.92 -34.60
CA ALA A 39 -9.39 -1.80 -35.19
C ALA A 39 -8.27 -2.36 -36.06
N ASP A 40 -8.01 -1.74 -37.21
CA ASP A 40 -6.89 -2.17 -38.05
C ASP A 40 -5.61 -2.02 -37.21
N VAL A 41 -4.92 -3.14 -36.99
CA VAL A 41 -3.73 -3.20 -36.12
C VAL A 41 -2.59 -2.34 -36.67
N ASN A 42 -2.62 -2.03 -37.97
CA ASN A 42 -1.67 -1.14 -38.63
C ASN A 42 -2.11 0.34 -38.63
N GLU A 43 -3.32 0.66 -38.17
CA GLU A 43 -3.77 2.05 -38.03
C GLU A 43 -2.95 2.76 -36.94
N VAL A 44 -2.50 3.97 -37.27
CA VAL A 44 -1.79 4.86 -36.36
C VAL A 44 -2.57 6.17 -36.30
N ARG A 45 -2.92 6.61 -35.10
CA ARG A 45 -3.63 7.87 -34.88
C ARG A 45 -2.73 8.89 -34.20
N CYS A 46 -2.65 10.10 -34.75
CA CYS A 46 -1.80 11.17 -34.23
C CYS A 46 -2.62 12.33 -33.66
N TYR A 47 -2.10 12.98 -32.62
CA TYR A 47 -2.76 14.06 -31.89
C TYR A 47 -1.86 15.28 -31.79
N GLY A 48 -1.62 15.95 -32.93
CA GLY A 48 -0.81 17.17 -32.98
C GLY A 48 0.57 16.99 -32.36
N VAL A 49 0.92 17.89 -31.44
CA VAL A 49 2.22 17.91 -30.73
C VAL A 49 2.44 16.68 -29.85
N TYR A 50 1.39 15.96 -29.45
CA TYR A 50 1.49 14.78 -28.58
C TYR A 50 1.94 13.50 -29.31
N GLY A 51 2.12 13.59 -30.63
CA GLY A 51 2.64 12.49 -31.45
C GLY A 51 1.59 11.47 -31.85
N CYS A 52 2.06 10.27 -32.19
CA CYS A 52 1.28 9.20 -32.82
C CYS A 52 1.20 7.95 -31.94
N PHE A 53 0.03 7.30 -31.95
CA PHE A 53 -0.34 6.21 -31.06
C PHE A 53 -0.71 4.98 -31.90
N PRO A 54 0.26 4.07 -32.15
CA PRO A 54 0.00 2.83 -32.88
C PRO A 54 -0.74 1.81 -31.99
N LEU A 55 -1.39 0.83 -32.64
CA LEU A 55 -2.04 -0.30 -31.98
C LEU A 55 -1.22 -1.58 -32.00
N ASN A 56 -0.28 -1.72 -32.94
CA ASN A 56 0.59 -2.89 -33.08
C ASN A 56 1.54 -3.08 -31.88
N GLY A 57 2.31 -4.17 -31.91
CA GLY A 57 3.29 -4.48 -30.87
C GLY A 57 4.27 -3.31 -30.63
N PRO A 58 4.61 -3.00 -29.36
CA PRO A 58 4.33 -3.78 -28.15
C PRO A 58 2.96 -3.52 -27.50
N TRP A 59 2.14 -2.62 -28.04
CA TRP A 59 0.84 -2.23 -27.48
C TRP A 59 -0.25 -3.30 -27.61
N MET A 60 -0.02 -4.25 -28.51
CA MET A 60 -0.76 -5.50 -28.62
C MET A 60 0.17 -6.67 -28.30
N SER A 61 -0.24 -7.53 -27.38
CA SER A 61 0.54 -8.68 -26.92
C SER A 61 -0.39 -9.86 -26.58
N LYS A 62 0.17 -10.99 -26.16
CA LYS A 62 -0.64 -12.13 -25.67
C LYS A 62 -1.49 -11.77 -24.45
N THR A 63 -0.99 -10.89 -23.59
CA THR A 63 -1.66 -10.41 -22.36
C THR A 63 -2.50 -9.15 -22.58
N ARG A 64 -2.35 -8.50 -23.74
CA ARG A 64 -3.15 -7.34 -24.18
C ARG A 64 -3.62 -7.54 -25.62
N GLN A 65 -4.64 -8.38 -25.79
CA GLN A 65 -5.16 -8.77 -27.10
C GLN A 65 -6.13 -7.76 -27.71
N ILE A 66 -6.71 -6.90 -26.87
CA ILE A 66 -7.66 -5.87 -27.30
C ILE A 66 -7.02 -4.52 -26.99
N ASN A 67 -6.94 -3.69 -28.02
CA ASN A 67 -6.39 -2.35 -27.94
C ASN A 67 -7.23 -1.43 -28.83
N VAL A 68 -7.43 -0.20 -28.39
CA VAL A 68 -8.17 0.82 -29.13
C VAL A 68 -7.33 2.10 -29.16
N HIS A 69 -7.65 3.00 -30.09
CA HIS A 69 -7.02 4.30 -30.08
C HIS A 69 -7.52 5.14 -28.89
N PRO A 70 -6.68 6.03 -28.35
CA PRO A 70 -7.14 7.04 -27.40
C PRO A 70 -8.34 7.84 -27.97
N GLN A 71 -9.21 8.33 -27.12
CA GLN A 71 -10.19 9.34 -27.51
C GLN A 71 -9.50 10.67 -27.82
N LYS A 72 -10.23 11.60 -28.46
CA LYS A 72 -9.69 12.94 -28.72
C LYS A 72 -9.46 13.69 -27.39
N PRO A 73 -8.47 14.62 -27.31
CA PRO A 73 -8.27 15.44 -26.12
C PRO A 73 -9.53 16.16 -25.65
N SER A 74 -10.38 16.63 -26.57
CA SER A 74 -11.67 17.28 -26.27
C SER A 74 -12.76 16.33 -25.75
N GLN A 75 -12.52 15.02 -25.71
CA GLN A 75 -13.44 14.03 -25.12
C GLN A 75 -12.93 13.55 -23.77
N ILE A 76 -11.61 13.40 -23.63
CA ILE A 76 -10.96 13.05 -22.37
C ILE A 76 -10.99 14.25 -21.40
N GLU A 77 -10.77 15.45 -21.96
CA GLU A 77 -10.69 16.74 -21.27
C GLU A 77 -9.83 16.67 -20.00
N PRO A 78 -8.51 16.43 -20.12
CA PRO A 78 -7.65 16.41 -18.95
C PRO A 78 -7.47 17.82 -18.38
N HIS A 79 -7.71 18.00 -17.08
CA HIS A 79 -7.53 19.26 -16.36
C HIS A 79 -6.38 19.15 -15.34
N TYR A 80 -5.66 20.25 -15.17
CA TYR A 80 -4.52 20.34 -14.26
C TYR A 80 -4.78 21.48 -13.28
N THR A 81 -5.00 21.12 -12.02
CA THR A 81 -5.37 22.08 -10.97
C THR A 81 -4.22 22.23 -9.99
N LEU A 82 -3.65 23.44 -9.92
CA LEU A 82 -2.54 23.82 -9.08
C LEU A 82 -3.02 24.26 -7.69
N TYR A 83 -2.45 23.62 -6.67
CA TYR A 83 -2.58 23.92 -5.26
C TYR A 83 -1.23 24.36 -4.69
N THR A 84 -1.28 25.38 -3.84
CA THR A 84 -0.16 25.81 -2.99
C THR A 84 -0.70 26.06 -1.58
N THR A 85 0.18 26.12 -0.58
CA THR A 85 -0.24 26.42 0.81
C THR A 85 -1.04 27.73 0.90
N ARG A 86 -0.68 28.73 0.10
CA ARG A 86 -1.34 30.06 0.07
C ARG A 86 -2.68 30.06 -0.68
N ALA A 87 -2.80 29.23 -1.71
CA ALA A 87 -3.96 29.18 -2.61
C ALA A 87 -4.67 27.82 -2.54
N PHE A 88 -4.77 27.24 -1.34
CA PHE A 88 -5.38 25.92 -1.19
C PHE A 88 -6.90 25.95 -1.38
N ASN A 89 -7.56 26.98 -0.84
CA ASN A 89 -9.02 27.17 -0.95
C ASN A 89 -9.44 27.87 -2.24
N ASP A 90 -8.49 28.37 -3.02
CA ASP A 90 -8.70 29.04 -4.31
C ASP A 90 -7.64 28.54 -5.30
N PRO A 91 -7.72 27.25 -5.70
CA PRO A 91 -6.73 26.66 -6.58
C PRO A 91 -6.83 27.22 -7.99
N LYS A 92 -5.71 27.19 -8.72
CA LYS A 92 -5.62 27.73 -10.08
C LYS A 92 -5.62 26.63 -11.12
N PHE A 93 -6.37 26.79 -12.20
CA PHE A 93 -6.23 25.92 -13.36
C PHE A 93 -5.00 26.31 -14.18
N VAL A 94 -4.26 25.30 -14.65
CA VAL A 94 -3.18 25.50 -15.61
C VAL A 94 -3.79 25.54 -17.01
N ASP A 95 -3.77 26.72 -17.64
CA ASP A 95 -4.21 26.88 -19.03
C ASP A 95 -3.09 26.46 -19.98
N LEU A 96 -3.32 25.40 -20.75
CA LEU A 96 -2.35 24.88 -21.71
C LEU A 96 -2.12 25.83 -22.89
N ASN A 97 -3.03 26.78 -23.11
CA ASN A 97 -2.93 27.78 -24.17
C ASN A 97 -2.27 29.09 -23.70
N ASP A 98 -2.05 29.25 -22.40
CA ASP A 98 -1.35 30.40 -21.80
C ASP A 98 -0.22 29.95 -20.85
N PRO A 99 0.89 29.38 -21.38
CA PRO A 99 2.02 28.95 -20.56
C PRO A 99 2.61 30.05 -19.67
N GLU A 100 2.66 31.29 -20.16
CA GLU A 100 3.26 32.43 -19.45
C GLU A 100 2.53 32.77 -18.14
N ALA A 101 1.27 32.35 -17.99
CA ALA A 101 0.52 32.46 -16.74
C ALA A 101 1.25 31.76 -15.57
N LEU A 102 2.01 30.68 -15.83
CA LEU A 102 2.77 29.96 -14.80
C LEU A 102 3.79 30.85 -14.09
N ARG A 103 4.43 31.79 -14.81
CA ARG A 103 5.39 32.76 -14.23
C ARG A 103 4.77 33.59 -13.11
N HIS A 104 3.46 33.82 -13.19
CA HIS A 104 2.69 34.64 -12.24
C HIS A 104 2.08 33.80 -11.10
N MET A 105 2.26 32.47 -11.10
CA MET A 105 1.73 31.59 -10.06
C MET A 105 2.60 31.50 -8.80
N LYS A 106 3.77 32.16 -8.78
CA LYS A 106 4.70 32.25 -7.62
C LYS A 106 5.13 30.88 -7.09
N ILE A 107 5.38 29.94 -7.99
CA ILE A 107 5.93 28.62 -7.67
C ILE A 107 7.45 28.78 -7.51
N ASN A 108 8.02 28.19 -6.46
CA ASN A 108 9.48 28.16 -6.31
C ASN A 108 10.08 27.11 -7.28
N PRO A 109 10.93 27.50 -8.25
CA PRO A 109 11.58 26.54 -9.16
C PRO A 109 12.52 25.55 -8.45
N GLU A 110 13.09 25.95 -7.31
CA GLU A 110 13.94 25.06 -6.49
C GLU A 110 13.12 24.18 -5.53
N GLY A 111 11.82 24.48 -5.38
CA GLY A 111 10.89 23.73 -4.54
C GLY A 111 10.48 22.39 -5.14
N LYS A 112 9.69 21.62 -4.39
CA LYS A 112 9.12 20.35 -4.87
C LYS A 112 7.82 20.58 -5.64
N LEU A 113 7.72 19.96 -6.81
CA LEU A 113 6.51 19.98 -7.62
C LEU A 113 5.92 18.57 -7.69
N PHE A 114 4.72 18.40 -7.14
CA PHE A 114 4.03 17.12 -7.12
C PHE A 114 2.94 17.08 -8.18
N PHE A 115 2.84 15.99 -8.92
CA PHE A 115 1.72 15.69 -9.80
C PHE A 115 0.98 14.48 -9.24
N ILE A 116 -0.34 14.58 -9.02
CA ILE A 116 -1.15 13.50 -8.45
C ILE A 116 -2.22 13.12 -9.46
N SER A 117 -2.34 11.82 -9.78
CA SER A 117 -3.34 11.32 -10.74
C SER A 117 -4.15 10.15 -10.18
N HIS A 118 -5.45 10.19 -10.44
CA HIS A 118 -6.42 9.14 -10.09
C HIS A 118 -6.42 7.97 -11.09
N GLY A 119 -7.22 6.95 -10.76
CA GLY A 119 -7.39 5.74 -11.54
C GLY A 119 -8.66 5.67 -12.40
N TYR A 120 -9.03 4.43 -12.72
CA TYR A 120 -10.27 4.07 -13.43
C TYR A 120 -11.50 4.39 -12.56
N LEU A 121 -12.60 4.85 -13.18
CA LEU A 121 -13.86 5.24 -12.51
C LEU A 121 -13.76 6.40 -11.52
N GLU A 122 -12.66 7.15 -11.55
CA GLU A 122 -12.44 8.31 -10.70
C GLU A 122 -12.33 9.60 -11.54
N GLY A 123 -12.42 10.75 -10.90
CA GLY A 123 -12.13 12.07 -11.47
C GLY A 123 -11.21 12.87 -10.55
N GLY A 124 -10.74 14.04 -10.98
CA GLY A 124 -9.72 14.81 -10.26
C GLY A 124 -10.20 15.54 -9.00
N ASN A 125 -11.51 15.68 -8.81
CA ASN A 125 -12.10 16.27 -7.60
C ASN A 125 -12.44 15.21 -6.52
N VAL A 126 -11.81 14.02 -6.57
CA VAL A 126 -12.00 12.99 -5.54
C VAL A 126 -11.35 13.42 -4.21
N PRO A 127 -12.03 13.22 -3.06
CA PRO A 127 -11.55 13.72 -1.77
C PRO A 127 -10.12 13.29 -1.40
N TRP A 128 -9.75 12.05 -1.71
CA TRP A 128 -8.44 11.50 -1.32
C TRP A 128 -7.28 12.25 -1.98
N MET A 129 -7.44 12.74 -3.21
CA MET A 129 -6.39 13.51 -3.91
C MET A 129 -6.18 14.87 -3.27
N ILE A 130 -7.27 15.55 -2.91
CA ILE A 130 -7.23 16.85 -2.23
C ILE A 130 -6.63 16.70 -0.84
N GLU A 131 -7.03 15.67 -0.09
CA GLU A 131 -6.48 15.35 1.23
C GLU A 131 -4.99 15.02 1.17
N MET A 132 -4.55 14.24 0.17
CA MET A 132 -3.15 13.94 -0.07
C MET A 132 -2.35 15.20 -0.42
N GLY A 133 -2.85 16.01 -1.36
CA GLY A 133 -2.21 17.27 -1.74
C GLY A 133 -2.07 18.21 -0.54
N LYS A 134 -3.10 18.30 0.31
CA LYS A 134 -3.04 19.06 1.57
C LYS A 134 -2.00 18.50 2.54
N ALA A 135 -1.96 17.18 2.71
CA ALA A 135 -0.98 16.53 3.60
C ALA A 135 0.45 16.84 3.14
N ILE A 136 0.73 16.76 1.84
CA ILE A 136 2.04 17.06 1.24
C ILE A 136 2.40 18.54 1.44
N LEU A 137 1.50 19.46 1.12
CA LEU A 137 1.74 20.91 1.28
C LEU A 137 1.99 21.32 2.75
N ASN A 138 1.40 20.60 3.69
CA ASN A 138 1.62 20.84 5.14
C ASN A 138 2.92 20.22 5.66
N ALA A 139 3.44 19.18 5.00
CA ALA A 139 4.68 18.52 5.40
C ALA A 139 5.92 19.24 4.86
N GLU A 140 5.79 19.96 3.75
CA GLU A 140 6.86 20.78 3.17
C GLU A 140 6.88 22.19 3.77
N PRO A 141 8.05 22.86 3.79
CA PRO A 141 8.12 24.25 4.23
C PRO A 141 7.23 25.17 3.39
N GLU A 142 6.68 26.22 4.01
CA GLU A 142 5.76 27.13 3.33
C GLU A 142 6.41 27.78 2.11
N GLY A 143 5.79 27.62 0.94
CA GLY A 143 6.29 28.18 -0.33
C GLY A 143 7.32 27.32 -1.04
N GLU A 144 7.73 26.19 -0.45
CA GLU A 144 8.71 25.26 -1.03
C GLU A 144 8.08 24.07 -1.75
N ALA A 145 6.74 24.03 -1.85
CA ALA A 145 6.03 22.98 -2.56
C ALA A 145 4.79 23.48 -3.30
N ALA A 146 4.50 22.83 -4.42
CA ALA A 146 3.27 22.97 -5.16
C ALA A 146 2.74 21.58 -5.58
N VAL A 147 1.42 21.43 -5.62
CA VAL A 147 0.74 20.18 -5.98
C VAL A 147 -0.17 20.44 -7.17
N VAL A 148 -0.05 19.64 -8.22
CA VAL A 148 -0.93 19.65 -9.40
C VAL A 148 -1.77 18.38 -9.38
N LEU A 149 -3.08 18.53 -9.23
CA LEU A 149 -4.02 17.42 -9.37
C LEU A 149 -4.39 17.26 -10.85
N ILE A 150 -4.26 16.03 -11.35
CA ILE A 150 -4.55 15.67 -12.74
C ILE A 150 -5.92 15.00 -12.79
N ASP A 151 -6.90 15.72 -13.31
CA ASP A 151 -8.23 15.20 -13.62
C ASP A 151 -8.26 14.68 -15.05
N TRP A 152 -8.56 13.41 -15.25
CA TRP A 152 -8.83 12.84 -16.57
C TRP A 152 -10.16 12.07 -16.56
N GLY A 153 -11.10 12.49 -15.71
CA GLY A 153 -12.41 11.86 -15.48
C GLY A 153 -13.23 11.63 -16.76
N GLY A 154 -13.11 12.53 -17.74
CA GLY A 154 -13.78 12.38 -19.04
C GLY A 154 -13.32 11.13 -19.83
N GLY A 155 -12.10 10.64 -19.57
CA GLY A 155 -11.54 9.45 -20.21
C GLY A 155 -11.33 8.25 -19.28
N SER A 156 -11.69 8.33 -18.00
CA SER A 156 -11.49 7.27 -17.00
C SER A 156 -12.67 6.33 -16.82
N SER A 157 -13.80 6.65 -17.44
CA SER A 157 -15.04 5.88 -17.38
C SER A 157 -14.98 4.63 -18.28
N PRO A 158 -15.91 3.66 -18.11
CA PRO A 158 -15.97 2.48 -18.97
C PRO A 158 -16.15 2.82 -20.46
N PRO A 159 -15.71 1.95 -21.38
CA PRO A 159 -15.11 0.63 -21.12
C PRO A 159 -13.64 0.72 -20.68
N TYR A 160 -13.18 -0.24 -19.86
CA TYR A 160 -11.83 -0.24 -19.29
C TYR A 160 -10.73 -0.19 -20.35
N VAL A 161 -10.91 -0.91 -21.46
CA VAL A 161 -9.99 -0.90 -22.61
C VAL A 161 -9.78 0.52 -23.16
N GLN A 162 -10.83 1.34 -23.19
CA GLN A 162 -10.74 2.73 -23.64
C GLN A 162 -10.00 3.61 -22.63
N ALA A 163 -10.26 3.45 -21.33
CA ALA A 163 -9.52 4.15 -20.29
C ALA A 163 -8.01 3.82 -20.34
N VAL A 164 -7.66 2.55 -20.55
CA VAL A 164 -6.29 2.08 -20.77
C VAL A 164 -5.63 2.71 -22.00
N ALA A 165 -6.39 2.91 -23.09
CA ALA A 165 -5.89 3.63 -24.25
C ALA A 165 -5.72 5.13 -23.97
N ASN A 166 -6.70 5.74 -23.28
CA ASN A 166 -6.71 7.18 -22.98
C ASN A 166 -5.51 7.62 -22.17
N ILE A 167 -5.10 6.85 -21.14
CA ILE A 167 -3.95 7.22 -20.32
C ILE A 167 -2.62 7.30 -21.10
N ARG A 168 -2.50 6.66 -22.28
CA ARG A 168 -1.35 6.84 -23.17
C ARG A 168 -1.28 8.29 -23.65
N LEU A 169 -2.42 8.83 -24.11
CA LEU A 169 -2.50 10.21 -24.57
C LEU A 169 -2.41 11.19 -23.40
N VAL A 170 -3.08 10.90 -22.27
CA VAL A 170 -2.99 11.76 -21.08
C VAL A 170 -1.55 11.84 -20.58
N GLY A 171 -0.80 10.73 -20.53
CA GLY A 171 0.62 10.74 -20.17
C GLY A 171 1.47 11.62 -21.10
N ALA A 172 1.22 11.56 -22.42
CA ALA A 172 1.88 12.45 -23.39
C ALA A 172 1.53 13.93 -23.15
N ILE A 173 0.26 14.25 -22.89
CA ILE A 173 -0.17 15.61 -22.55
C ILE A 173 0.50 16.06 -21.25
N THR A 174 0.49 15.23 -20.20
CA THR A 174 1.10 15.56 -18.91
C THR A 174 2.61 15.78 -19.03
N ALA A 175 3.31 15.04 -19.89
CA ALA A 175 4.73 15.31 -20.19
C ALA A 175 4.94 16.73 -20.73
N HIS A 176 4.06 17.19 -21.64
CA HIS A 176 4.11 18.56 -22.15
C HIS A 176 3.77 19.59 -21.07
N VAL A 177 2.84 19.28 -20.16
CA VAL A 177 2.56 20.14 -18.99
C VAL A 177 3.79 20.23 -18.08
N ILE A 178 4.43 19.12 -17.75
CA ILE A 178 5.64 19.14 -16.91
C ILE A 178 6.77 19.93 -17.60
N HIS A 179 6.94 19.76 -18.92
CA HIS A 179 7.88 20.56 -19.69
C HIS A 179 7.53 22.07 -19.68
N MET A 180 6.24 22.41 -19.72
CA MET A 180 5.78 23.79 -19.59
C MET A 180 6.19 24.39 -18.23
N PHE A 181 6.03 23.66 -17.12
CA PHE A 181 6.52 24.11 -15.81
C PHE A 181 8.05 24.27 -15.80
N TYR A 182 8.77 23.34 -16.41
CA TYR A 182 10.23 23.40 -16.52
C TYR A 182 10.71 24.67 -17.22
N GLU A 183 10.18 24.97 -18.40
CA GLU A 183 10.56 26.14 -19.19
C GLU A 183 10.11 27.45 -18.50
N GLU A 184 8.84 27.53 -18.10
CA GLU A 184 8.26 28.78 -17.61
C GLU A 184 8.75 29.18 -16.21
N LEU A 185 9.14 28.21 -15.39
CA LEU A 185 9.76 28.47 -14.09
C LEU A 185 11.28 28.59 -14.17
N GLY A 186 11.90 28.27 -15.31
CA GLY A 186 13.35 28.28 -15.49
C GLY A 186 14.08 27.24 -14.63
N MET A 187 13.54 26.02 -14.58
CA MET A 187 14.12 24.93 -13.79
C MET A 187 15.38 24.37 -14.49
N ASP A 188 16.40 23.99 -13.72
CA ASP A 188 17.63 23.39 -14.28
C ASP A 188 17.46 21.90 -14.66
N ASN A 189 16.53 21.21 -13.99
CA ASN A 189 16.23 19.78 -14.17
C ASN A 189 14.91 19.41 -13.49
N LEU A 190 14.47 18.15 -13.60
CA LEU A 190 13.23 17.65 -12.98
C LEU A 190 13.47 16.82 -11.69
N HIS A 191 14.63 16.93 -11.03
CA HIS A 191 14.93 16.10 -9.85
C HIS A 191 13.96 16.35 -8.68
N ASN A 192 13.39 17.54 -8.58
CA ASN A 192 12.40 17.91 -7.55
C ASN A 192 10.95 17.68 -7.99
N VAL A 193 10.73 17.09 -9.18
CA VAL A 193 9.39 16.73 -9.66
C VAL A 193 9.05 15.30 -9.27
N HIS A 194 7.93 15.14 -8.58
CA HIS A 194 7.42 13.86 -8.10
C HIS A 194 6.02 13.58 -8.64
N PHE A 195 5.91 12.57 -9.49
CA PHE A 195 4.62 12.07 -9.97
C PHE A 195 4.10 10.95 -9.06
N ILE A 196 2.89 11.10 -8.53
CA ILE A 196 2.18 10.12 -7.70
C ILE A 196 0.95 9.66 -8.48
N GLY A 197 0.88 8.38 -8.83
CA GLY A 197 -0.25 7.81 -9.58
C GLY A 197 -0.91 6.67 -8.82
N HIS A 198 -2.24 6.61 -8.80
CA HIS A 198 -3.02 5.47 -8.30
C HIS A 198 -3.58 4.65 -9.45
N SER A 199 -3.55 3.31 -9.36
CA SER A 199 -4.20 2.43 -10.35
C SER A 199 -3.69 2.73 -11.78
N LEU A 200 -4.59 3.03 -12.74
CA LEU A 200 -4.25 3.49 -14.10
C LEU A 200 -3.38 4.77 -14.12
N GLY A 201 -3.53 5.65 -13.12
CA GLY A 201 -2.68 6.83 -12.93
C GLY A 201 -1.20 6.48 -12.71
N SER A 202 -0.89 5.28 -12.19
CA SER A 202 0.50 4.79 -12.08
C SER A 202 1.15 4.60 -13.46
N HIS A 203 0.39 4.06 -14.43
CA HIS A 203 0.87 3.87 -15.80
C HIS A 203 0.89 5.18 -16.58
N LEU A 204 -0.06 6.08 -16.32
CA LEU A 204 -0.04 7.45 -16.82
C LEU A 204 1.27 8.15 -16.41
N ALA A 205 1.71 8.01 -15.15
CA ALA A 205 3.00 8.53 -14.68
C ALA A 205 4.19 7.95 -15.46
N GLY A 206 4.18 6.64 -15.74
CA GLY A 206 5.20 5.98 -16.57
C GLY A 206 5.24 6.52 -18.00
N TYR A 207 4.07 6.70 -18.62
CA TYR A 207 3.98 7.33 -19.94
C TYR A 207 4.49 8.77 -19.93
N ALA A 208 4.14 9.57 -18.92
CA ALA A 208 4.67 10.93 -18.79
C ALA A 208 6.20 10.93 -18.69
N GLY A 209 6.78 10.03 -17.88
CA GLY A 209 8.23 9.87 -17.77
C GLY A 209 8.92 9.42 -19.06
N THR A 210 8.28 8.53 -19.83
CA THR A 210 8.78 8.09 -21.15
C THR A 210 8.74 9.23 -22.16
N HIS A 211 7.63 9.97 -22.22
CA HIS A 211 7.47 11.09 -23.14
C HIS A 211 8.40 12.25 -22.82
N LEU A 212 8.64 12.56 -21.54
CA LEU A 212 9.63 13.57 -21.14
C LEU A 212 11.05 13.23 -21.66
N GLN A 213 11.45 11.96 -21.52
CA GLN A 213 12.76 11.51 -21.99
C GLN A 213 12.86 11.54 -23.52
N ARG A 214 11.80 11.11 -24.21
CA ARG A 214 11.77 11.01 -25.67
C ARG A 214 11.65 12.37 -26.36
N ASP A 215 10.75 13.21 -25.90
CA ASP A 215 10.33 14.44 -26.60
C ASP A 215 11.19 15.64 -26.17
N PHE A 216 11.71 15.65 -24.93
CA PHE A 216 12.40 16.81 -24.35
C PHE A 216 13.79 16.48 -23.78
N GLY A 217 14.21 15.21 -23.77
CA GLY A 217 15.48 14.79 -23.17
C GLY A 217 15.53 14.97 -21.64
N LEU A 218 14.37 15.14 -20.98
CA LEU A 218 14.25 15.35 -19.54
C LEU A 218 13.83 14.07 -18.83
N LYS A 219 14.26 13.89 -17.58
CA LYS A 219 13.92 12.71 -16.79
C LYS A 219 13.34 13.11 -15.43
N LEU A 220 12.16 12.56 -15.11
CA LEU A 220 11.49 12.81 -13.83
C LEU A 220 12.36 12.42 -12.64
N GLY A 221 12.31 13.21 -11.57
CA GLY A 221 12.99 12.91 -10.32
C GLY A 221 12.45 11.67 -9.65
N ARG A 222 11.12 11.60 -9.46
CA ARG A 222 10.46 10.47 -8.80
C ARG A 222 9.10 10.13 -9.39
N ILE A 223 8.80 8.84 -9.47
CA ILE A 223 7.44 8.32 -9.63
C ILE A 223 7.09 7.44 -8.43
N THR A 224 5.91 7.62 -7.83
CA THR A 224 5.32 6.65 -6.91
C THR A 224 4.09 6.01 -7.54
N GLY A 225 4.11 4.69 -7.69
CA GLY A 225 2.97 3.89 -8.12
C GLY A 225 2.20 3.35 -6.93
N MET A 226 0.94 3.77 -6.77
CA MET A 226 0.05 3.30 -5.72
C MET A 226 -0.89 2.25 -6.32
N ASP A 227 -0.55 0.99 -6.04
CA ASP A 227 -1.20 -0.21 -6.56
C ASP A 227 -1.46 -0.14 -8.08
N PRO A 228 -0.40 -0.10 -8.92
CA PRO A 228 -0.55 0.01 -10.37
C PRO A 228 -1.46 -1.08 -10.94
N ALA A 229 -2.35 -0.75 -11.86
CA ALA A 229 -3.36 -1.71 -12.33
C ALA A 229 -2.77 -2.91 -13.08
N ALA A 230 -3.17 -4.14 -12.75
CA ALA A 230 -2.70 -5.34 -13.47
C ALA A 230 -3.33 -5.55 -14.85
N PRO A 231 -4.66 -5.44 -15.02
CA PRO A 231 -5.29 -5.84 -16.27
C PRO A 231 -4.79 -5.04 -17.47
N LEU A 232 -4.36 -5.74 -18.52
CA LEU A 232 -3.75 -5.18 -19.75
C LEU A 232 -2.36 -4.55 -19.57
N PHE A 233 -1.73 -4.67 -18.39
CA PHE A 233 -0.36 -4.21 -18.11
C PHE A 233 0.56 -5.33 -17.60
N GLU A 234 0.01 -6.37 -16.98
CA GLU A 234 0.79 -7.49 -16.45
C GLU A 234 1.54 -8.23 -17.56
N GLU A 235 2.82 -8.51 -17.30
CA GLU A 235 3.75 -9.17 -18.24
C GLU A 235 3.84 -8.48 -19.62
N THR A 236 3.52 -7.19 -19.69
CA THR A 236 3.73 -6.38 -20.89
C THR A 236 5.15 -5.81 -20.95
N ASP A 237 5.54 -5.39 -22.15
CA ASP A 237 6.79 -4.67 -22.38
C ASP A 237 6.87 -3.43 -21.47
N PRO A 238 8.04 -3.09 -20.91
CA PRO A 238 8.21 -1.90 -20.07
C PRO A 238 7.59 -0.62 -20.64
N ILE A 239 7.62 -0.41 -21.97
CA ILE A 239 7.04 0.80 -22.58
C ILE A 239 5.50 0.89 -22.45
N VAL A 240 4.83 -0.22 -22.14
CA VAL A 240 3.36 -0.33 -22.06
C VAL A 240 2.86 -0.09 -20.64
N ARG A 241 3.72 -0.09 -19.63
CA ARG A 241 3.36 -0.02 -18.21
C ARG A 241 4.29 0.93 -17.46
N LEU A 242 4.10 1.02 -16.14
CA LEU A 242 5.08 1.67 -15.28
C LEU A 242 6.33 0.79 -15.23
N ASP A 243 7.49 1.41 -15.30
CA ASP A 243 8.78 0.77 -15.13
C ASP A 243 9.80 1.69 -14.44
N ARG A 244 10.83 1.09 -13.84
CA ARG A 244 11.91 1.83 -13.18
C ARG A 244 12.66 2.74 -14.14
N SER A 245 12.62 2.50 -15.45
CA SER A 245 13.23 3.39 -16.44
C SER A 245 12.60 4.79 -16.52
N ASP A 246 11.36 4.95 -16.04
CA ASP A 246 10.52 6.12 -16.34
C ASP A 246 10.92 7.37 -15.52
N ALA A 247 11.67 7.19 -14.44
CA ALA A 247 12.20 8.26 -13.59
C ALA A 247 13.56 7.90 -13.00
N HIS A 248 14.22 8.86 -12.35
CA HIS A 248 15.45 8.61 -11.59
C HIS A 248 15.21 7.72 -10.37
N PHE A 249 14.00 7.75 -9.82
CA PHE A 249 13.57 6.87 -8.74
C PHE A 249 12.09 6.51 -8.92
N VAL A 250 11.77 5.23 -8.71
CA VAL A 250 10.41 4.70 -8.82
C VAL A 250 10.17 3.82 -7.61
N ASP A 251 9.17 4.16 -6.81
CA ASP A 251 8.75 3.34 -5.66
C ASP A 251 7.29 2.92 -5.79
N VAL A 252 7.00 1.67 -5.45
CA VAL A 252 5.68 1.08 -5.70
C VAL A 252 5.10 0.51 -4.41
N ILE A 253 3.81 0.73 -4.16
CA ILE A 253 3.07 0.16 -3.03
C ILE A 253 2.02 -0.80 -3.59
N HIS A 254 2.17 -2.09 -3.34
CA HIS A 254 1.25 -3.15 -3.79
C HIS A 254 0.28 -3.50 -2.65
N THR A 255 -1.02 -3.38 -2.89
CA THR A 255 -2.06 -3.65 -1.88
C THR A 255 -3.15 -4.60 -2.34
N ASP A 256 -3.32 -4.81 -3.64
CA ASP A 256 -4.30 -5.72 -4.23
C ASP A 256 -3.70 -6.60 -5.33
N ALA A 257 -2.49 -7.09 -5.11
CA ALA A 257 -1.69 -7.87 -6.05
C ALA A 257 -2.07 -9.36 -6.09
N ASN A 258 -3.36 -9.67 -5.92
CA ASN A 258 -3.84 -11.05 -5.96
C ASN A 258 -3.88 -11.58 -7.41
N ILE A 259 -3.23 -12.72 -7.66
CA ILE A 259 -3.19 -13.36 -9.00
C ILE A 259 -4.60 -13.63 -9.52
N VAL A 260 -5.53 -13.99 -8.64
CA VAL A 260 -6.93 -14.21 -8.98
C VAL A 260 -7.76 -13.21 -8.20
N GLY A 261 -8.38 -12.26 -8.89
CA GLY A 261 -9.26 -11.33 -8.20
C GLY A 261 -8.62 -9.99 -7.80
N GLY A 262 -7.32 -9.80 -8.04
CA GLY A 262 -6.63 -8.55 -7.70
C GLY A 262 -6.72 -7.52 -8.82
N LEU A 263 -6.84 -6.25 -8.45
CA LEU A 263 -6.78 -5.12 -9.38
C LEU A 263 -5.36 -4.62 -9.60
N GLY A 264 -4.44 -4.85 -8.67
CA GLY A 264 -3.06 -4.37 -8.68
C GLY A 264 -2.05 -5.35 -9.28
N LEU A 265 -0.95 -4.84 -9.84
CA LEU A 265 0.17 -5.63 -10.34
C LEU A 265 0.86 -6.37 -9.20
N TYR A 266 1.16 -7.65 -9.39
CA TYR A 266 2.12 -8.36 -8.54
C TYR A 266 3.57 -8.15 -9.00
N GLN A 267 3.76 -7.93 -10.30
CA GLN A 267 5.07 -7.70 -10.90
C GLN A 267 5.79 -6.49 -10.28
N ARG A 268 7.08 -6.68 -9.99
CA ARG A 268 7.99 -5.62 -9.53
C ARG A 268 8.30 -4.66 -10.67
N VAL A 269 7.90 -3.41 -10.53
CA VAL A 269 8.08 -2.37 -11.55
C VAL A 269 8.89 -1.18 -11.05
N GLY A 270 9.20 -1.12 -9.75
CA GLY A 270 9.99 -0.05 -9.16
C GLY A 270 11.51 -0.25 -9.16
N HIS A 271 12.20 0.78 -8.67
CA HIS A 271 13.51 0.64 -8.05
C HIS A 271 13.40 -0.02 -6.67
N ILE A 272 12.28 0.19 -5.98
CA ILE A 272 11.87 -0.52 -4.78
C ILE A 272 10.36 -0.80 -4.83
N ASP A 273 9.95 -1.95 -4.31
CA ASP A 273 8.56 -2.39 -4.30
C ASP A 273 8.18 -2.83 -2.87
N PHE A 274 7.13 -2.22 -2.32
CA PHE A 274 6.60 -2.50 -0.99
C PHE A 274 5.35 -3.37 -1.10
N TYR A 275 5.29 -4.42 -0.29
CA TYR A 275 4.16 -5.35 -0.18
C TYR A 275 3.64 -5.34 1.27
N PRO A 276 2.99 -4.26 1.73
CA PRO A 276 2.33 -4.23 3.04
C PRO A 276 1.34 -5.39 3.16
N ASN A 277 1.40 -6.11 4.28
CA ASN A 277 0.59 -7.29 4.56
C ASN A 277 0.70 -8.38 3.47
N GLY A 278 1.87 -8.46 2.81
CA GLY A 278 2.11 -9.37 1.69
C GLY A 278 1.61 -8.86 0.34
N GLY A 279 0.94 -7.70 0.32
CA GLY A 279 0.47 -7.01 -0.88
C GLY A 279 -0.79 -7.57 -1.52
N ILE A 280 -1.47 -8.52 -0.87
CA ILE A 280 -2.64 -9.24 -1.41
C ILE A 280 -3.92 -8.86 -0.67
N GLY A 281 -3.98 -9.10 0.65
CA GLY A 281 -5.17 -8.87 1.47
C GLY A 281 -4.85 -7.90 2.59
N MET A 282 -5.50 -6.73 2.58
CA MET A 282 -5.23 -5.68 3.55
C MET A 282 -6.14 -5.83 4.77
N PRO A 283 -5.61 -5.68 6.00
CA PRO A 283 -6.43 -5.72 7.20
C PRO A 283 -7.60 -4.72 7.12
N GLY A 284 -8.79 -5.19 7.50
CA GLY A 284 -10.01 -4.38 7.48
C GLY A 284 -10.76 -4.32 6.15
N CYS A 285 -10.34 -5.07 5.13
CA CYS A 285 -11.04 -5.16 3.83
C CYS A 285 -11.94 -6.39 3.67
N ASP A 286 -11.83 -7.40 4.54
CA ASP A 286 -12.71 -8.58 4.56
C ASP A 286 -14.04 -8.29 5.29
N VAL A 287 -14.66 -7.16 4.94
CA VAL A 287 -15.85 -6.64 5.61
C VAL A 287 -17.10 -6.97 4.80
N LYS A 288 -18.16 -7.44 5.47
CA LYS A 288 -19.43 -7.77 4.81
C LYS A 288 -20.01 -6.52 4.13
N LEU A 289 -20.54 -6.67 2.91
CA LEU A 289 -21.18 -5.58 2.16
C LEU A 289 -22.17 -4.75 3.00
N GLN A 290 -22.93 -5.41 3.88
CA GLN A 290 -23.88 -4.76 4.78
C GLN A 290 -23.25 -3.66 5.65
N GLU A 291 -21.97 -3.77 6.02
CA GLU A 291 -21.28 -2.75 6.82
C GLU A 291 -20.89 -1.52 6.00
N TYR A 292 -20.45 -1.69 4.75
CA TYR A 292 -20.24 -0.56 3.83
C TYR A 292 -21.55 0.18 3.56
N MET A 293 -22.63 -0.57 3.37
CA MET A 293 -23.97 -0.03 3.09
C MET A 293 -24.60 0.71 4.27
N LYS A 294 -24.05 0.61 5.48
CA LYS A 294 -24.50 1.41 6.65
C LYS A 294 -24.07 2.87 6.55
N ASN A 295 -23.04 3.19 5.77
CA ASN A 295 -22.60 4.57 5.61
C ASN A 295 -23.58 5.33 4.69
N ARG A 296 -24.41 6.19 5.29
CA ARG A 296 -25.40 7.01 4.58
C ARG A 296 -24.85 8.31 4.01
N GLN A 297 -23.58 8.63 4.29
CA GLN A 297 -22.93 9.82 3.71
C GLN A 297 -22.44 9.56 2.28
N ASN A 298 -22.13 8.30 1.96
CA ASN A 298 -21.71 7.88 0.63
C ASN A 298 -22.91 7.52 -0.24
N THR A 299 -22.76 7.72 -1.54
CA THR A 299 -23.68 7.18 -2.55
C THR A 299 -23.61 5.65 -2.59
N LEU A 300 -24.65 5.04 -3.16
CA LEU A 300 -24.70 3.58 -3.36
C LEU A 300 -23.55 3.07 -4.25
N PHE A 301 -23.18 3.86 -5.25
CA PHE A 301 -22.05 3.57 -6.12
C PHE A 301 -20.71 3.60 -5.37
N GLU A 302 -20.46 4.65 -4.59
CA GLU A 302 -19.24 4.78 -3.79
C GLU A 302 -19.11 3.66 -2.74
N ASN A 303 -20.21 3.31 -2.05
CA ASN A 303 -20.21 2.20 -1.09
C ASN A 303 -19.86 0.87 -1.75
N MET A 304 -20.32 0.67 -2.97
CA MET A 304 -20.08 -0.55 -3.73
C MET A 304 -18.66 -0.60 -4.32
N GLN A 305 -18.15 0.53 -4.81
CA GLN A 305 -16.75 0.67 -5.20
C GLN A 305 -15.81 0.44 -4.01
N MET A 306 -16.12 1.00 -2.84
CA MET A 306 -15.34 0.75 -1.62
C MET A 306 -15.35 -0.71 -1.19
N PHE A 307 -16.48 -1.40 -1.33
CA PHE A 307 -16.58 -2.83 -1.03
C PHE A 307 -15.74 -3.67 -2.01
N LEU A 308 -15.81 -3.40 -3.31
CA LEU A 308 -15.12 -4.17 -4.34
C LEU A 308 -13.62 -3.84 -4.45
N SER A 309 -13.23 -2.63 -4.08
CA SER A 309 -11.86 -2.12 -4.30
C SER A 309 -11.12 -1.81 -2.99
N CYS A 310 -11.60 -2.21 -1.82
CA CYS A 310 -11.00 -1.83 -0.53
C CYS A 310 -9.48 -2.01 -0.47
N ASN A 311 -8.98 -3.20 -0.87
CA ASN A 311 -7.55 -3.49 -0.95
C ASN A 311 -6.83 -2.51 -1.88
N HIS A 312 -7.39 -2.27 -3.06
CA HIS A 312 -6.84 -1.37 -4.07
C HIS A 312 -6.72 0.08 -3.60
N LEU A 313 -7.65 0.54 -2.76
CA LEU A 313 -7.66 1.90 -2.19
C LEU A 313 -6.66 2.07 -1.03
N ARG A 314 -6.18 0.99 -0.40
CA ARG A 314 -5.25 1.08 0.74
C ARG A 314 -3.91 1.71 0.39
N SER A 315 -3.46 1.56 -0.85
CA SER A 315 -2.17 2.11 -1.30
C SER A 315 -2.09 3.63 -1.13
N TYR A 316 -3.09 4.38 -1.58
CA TYR A 316 -3.11 5.84 -1.38
C TYR A 316 -3.37 6.22 0.08
N GLN A 317 -4.14 5.42 0.83
CA GLN A 317 -4.38 5.68 2.25
C GLN A 317 -3.08 5.56 3.06
N TYR A 318 -2.29 4.52 2.80
CA TYR A 318 -0.98 4.34 3.42
C TYR A 318 0.00 5.43 2.98
N PHE A 319 0.01 5.81 1.70
CA PHE A 319 0.86 6.90 1.23
C PHE A 319 0.50 8.22 1.94
N THR A 320 -0.77 8.63 1.94
CA THR A 320 -1.22 9.87 2.60
C THR A 320 -0.87 9.89 4.08
N GLU A 321 -1.07 8.78 4.80
CA GLU A 321 -0.68 8.70 6.21
C GLU A 321 0.83 8.79 6.41
N SER A 322 1.63 8.19 5.52
CA SER A 322 3.09 8.21 5.61
C SER A 322 3.72 9.61 5.50
N VAL A 323 2.99 10.60 4.96
CA VAL A 323 3.46 11.98 4.79
C VAL A 323 3.74 12.68 6.12
N SER A 324 2.92 12.40 7.15
CA SER A 324 2.98 13.12 8.44
C SER A 324 2.93 12.20 9.66
N SER A 325 2.99 10.88 9.46
CA SER A 325 2.93 9.91 10.56
C SER A 325 4.19 9.96 11.43
N LYS A 326 3.98 9.92 12.75
CA LYS A 326 5.07 9.66 13.72
C LYS A 326 5.58 8.23 13.62
N CYS A 327 4.77 7.33 13.09
CA CYS A 327 5.12 5.94 12.85
C CYS A 327 5.71 5.81 11.44
N PRO A 328 6.83 5.07 11.26
CA PRO A 328 7.64 5.17 10.05
C PRO A 328 7.12 4.40 8.83
N PHE A 329 6.09 3.57 8.96
CA PHE A 329 5.74 2.53 7.97
C PHE A 329 6.99 1.75 7.54
N MET A 330 7.72 1.23 8.52
CA MET A 330 9.02 0.63 8.27
C MET A 330 8.86 -0.69 7.50
N GLY A 331 9.32 -0.69 6.25
CA GLY A 331 9.51 -1.90 5.46
C GLY A 331 10.89 -2.49 5.67
N ILE A 332 10.99 -3.81 5.61
CA ILE A 332 12.26 -4.55 5.66
C ILE A 332 12.36 -5.53 4.50
N THR A 333 13.54 -5.64 3.90
CA THR A 333 13.78 -6.67 2.90
C THR A 333 13.77 -8.05 3.52
N CYS A 334 13.06 -8.98 2.90
CA CYS A 334 13.05 -10.38 3.30
C CYS A 334 12.90 -11.27 2.06
N GLU A 335 13.24 -12.56 2.19
CA GLU A 335 13.10 -13.54 1.10
C GLU A 335 11.64 -13.72 0.66
N SER A 336 10.71 -13.71 1.61
CA SER A 336 9.29 -13.80 1.37
C SER A 336 8.50 -13.17 2.52
N TYR A 337 7.22 -12.90 2.29
CA TYR A 337 6.31 -12.42 3.34
C TYR A 337 6.13 -13.45 4.48
N GLU A 338 6.19 -14.75 4.17
CA GLU A 338 6.12 -15.81 5.19
C GLU A 338 7.38 -15.80 6.07
N SER A 339 8.57 -15.73 5.48
CA SER A 339 9.82 -15.60 6.25
C SER A 339 9.82 -14.33 7.12
N PHE A 340 9.21 -13.25 6.64
CA PHE A 340 9.02 -12.02 7.41
C PHE A 340 8.10 -12.24 8.62
N LYS A 341 6.93 -12.87 8.44
CA LYS A 341 5.99 -13.20 9.54
C LYS A 341 6.61 -14.15 10.58
N GLU A 342 7.48 -15.06 10.16
CA GLU A 342 8.22 -15.96 11.06
C GLU A 342 9.33 -15.25 11.86
N GLY A 343 9.56 -13.95 11.63
CA GLY A 343 10.58 -13.17 12.34
C GLY A 343 12.00 -13.48 11.89
N LYS A 344 12.21 -14.07 10.71
CA LYS A 344 13.53 -14.30 10.11
C LYS A 344 14.21 -12.99 9.67
N CYS A 345 13.41 -11.95 9.41
CA CYS A 345 13.85 -10.62 9.02
C CYS A 345 13.32 -9.59 10.03
N SER A 346 14.01 -9.43 11.16
CA SER A 346 13.52 -8.63 12.30
C SER A 346 14.38 -7.43 12.67
N ARG A 347 15.55 -7.24 12.04
CA ARG A 347 16.44 -6.12 12.32
C ARG A 347 17.06 -5.57 11.03
N CYS A 348 17.17 -4.25 10.99
CA CYS A 348 17.81 -3.53 9.90
C CYS A 348 19.33 -3.75 9.91
N ASN A 349 19.94 -3.92 8.73
CA ASN A 349 21.37 -4.18 8.51
C ASN A 349 21.88 -5.54 9.04
N GLU A 350 21.03 -6.39 9.58
CA GLU A 350 21.40 -7.77 9.94
C GLU A 350 21.20 -8.68 8.73
N ASN A 351 22.15 -9.59 8.47
CA ASN A 351 22.10 -10.56 7.37
C ASN A 351 21.82 -9.96 5.98
N GLY A 352 22.23 -8.70 5.76
CA GLY A 352 21.99 -7.99 4.50
C GLY A 352 20.60 -7.35 4.38
N ASN A 353 19.77 -7.43 5.42
CA ASN A 353 18.44 -6.81 5.43
C ASN A 353 18.54 -5.29 5.38
N ARG A 354 17.69 -4.67 4.56
CA ARG A 354 17.62 -3.22 4.38
C ARG A 354 16.24 -2.75 4.81
N CYS A 355 16.21 -1.62 5.50
CA CYS A 355 14.97 -1.00 5.94
C CYS A 355 14.75 0.32 5.22
N MET A 356 13.52 0.58 4.83
CA MET A 356 13.10 1.86 4.25
C MET A 356 11.67 2.13 4.69
N ARG A 357 11.36 3.41 4.91
CA ARG A 357 10.02 3.89 5.16
C ARG A 357 9.20 3.81 3.88
N MET A 358 8.06 3.13 3.93
CA MET A 358 7.13 3.08 2.81
C MET A 358 6.46 4.44 2.60
N GLY A 359 6.24 4.81 1.34
CA GLY A 359 5.51 6.02 0.97
C GLY A 359 6.40 7.26 0.90
N TYR A 360 5.97 8.37 1.50
CA TYR A 360 6.51 9.71 1.25
C TYR A 360 8.03 9.80 1.40
N HIS A 361 8.58 9.16 2.43
CA HIS A 361 10.01 9.26 2.78
C HIS A 361 10.93 8.21 2.11
N SER A 362 10.39 7.34 1.26
CA SER A 362 11.14 6.20 0.71
C SER A 362 12.38 6.61 -0.10
N TRP A 363 12.31 7.76 -0.80
CA TRP A 363 13.42 8.32 -1.57
C TRP A 363 14.64 8.68 -0.71
N GLU A 364 14.41 9.26 0.47
CA GLU A 364 15.49 9.66 1.38
C GLU A 364 16.30 8.43 1.82
N ASP A 365 15.58 7.37 2.18
CA ASP A 365 16.15 6.12 2.66
C ASP A 365 16.87 5.37 1.54
N TYR A 366 16.25 5.28 0.36
CA TYR A 366 16.87 4.71 -0.83
C TYR A 366 18.14 5.44 -1.22
N ARG A 367 18.10 6.78 -1.30
CA ARG A 367 19.25 7.62 -1.66
C ARG A 367 20.40 7.46 -0.66
N SER A 368 20.08 7.38 0.64
CA SER A 368 21.06 7.13 1.70
C SER A 368 21.77 5.77 1.51
N LEU A 369 20.99 4.71 1.30
CA LEU A 369 21.53 3.37 1.09
C LEU A 369 22.29 3.23 -0.24
N ALA A 370 21.83 3.88 -1.30
CA ALA A 370 22.52 3.92 -2.59
C ALA A 370 23.88 4.63 -2.50
N ARG A 371 23.95 5.78 -1.81
CA ARG A 371 25.22 6.49 -1.54
C ARG A 371 26.20 5.65 -0.72
N ALA A 372 25.68 4.87 0.23
CA ALA A 372 26.46 3.91 1.00
C ALA A 372 26.83 2.63 0.23
N LYS A 373 26.51 2.53 -1.07
CA LYS A 373 26.72 1.35 -1.93
C LYS A 373 26.10 0.07 -1.37
N LYS A 374 25.00 0.20 -0.61
CA LYS A 374 24.27 -0.92 0.00
C LYS A 374 23.17 -1.47 -0.91
N ILE A 375 22.87 -0.83 -2.05
CA ILE A 375 21.84 -1.24 -3.01
C ILE A 375 22.47 -1.35 -4.40
N ASP A 376 22.20 -2.47 -5.09
CA ASP A 376 22.43 -2.64 -6.52
C ASP A 376 21.06 -2.80 -7.22
N SER A 377 20.48 -1.66 -7.59
CA SER A 377 19.14 -1.58 -8.19
C SER A 377 19.07 -2.11 -9.62
N LYS A 378 20.22 -2.36 -10.27
CA LYS A 378 20.26 -2.88 -11.65
C LYS A 378 20.09 -4.39 -11.70
N LYS A 379 20.58 -5.12 -10.69
CA LYS A 379 20.50 -6.58 -10.66
C LYS A 379 19.31 -7.12 -9.87
N ASN A 380 19.06 -6.57 -8.68
CA ASN A 380 18.01 -7.08 -7.78
C ASN A 380 17.36 -5.91 -7.00
N PRO A 381 16.26 -5.34 -7.54
CA PRO A 381 15.47 -4.34 -6.82
C PRO A 381 15.04 -4.87 -5.45
N PRO A 382 15.24 -4.09 -4.37
CA PRO A 382 14.76 -4.45 -3.05
C PRO A 382 13.23 -4.61 -3.02
N ILE A 383 12.78 -5.75 -2.48
CA ILE A 383 11.39 -5.99 -2.10
C ILE A 383 11.31 -5.77 -0.60
N LEU A 384 10.34 -4.97 -0.14
CA LEU A 384 10.16 -4.69 1.28
C LEU A 384 8.78 -5.15 1.76
N TYR A 385 8.77 -5.79 2.93
CA TYR A 385 7.56 -6.22 3.63
C TYR A 385 7.37 -5.44 4.91
N LEU A 386 6.11 -5.22 5.26
CA LEU A 386 5.65 -4.62 6.51
C LEU A 386 4.22 -5.11 6.79
N MET A 387 3.73 -4.90 7.99
CA MET A 387 2.34 -5.12 8.40
C MET A 387 1.74 -3.81 8.90
N THR A 388 0.44 -3.64 8.67
CA THR A 388 -0.33 -2.46 9.07
C THR A 388 -1.53 -2.86 9.93
N GLY A 389 -2.16 -1.87 10.56
CA GLY A 389 -3.47 -2.02 11.20
C GLY A 389 -4.61 -2.08 10.19
N ASP A 390 -5.80 -2.42 10.69
CA ASP A 390 -7.07 -2.52 9.96
C ASP A 390 -7.83 -1.20 9.81
N LYS A 391 -7.46 -0.19 10.62
CA LYS A 391 -8.10 1.13 10.68
C LYS A 391 -7.05 2.22 10.86
N ALA A 392 -7.38 3.43 10.40
CA ALA A 392 -6.55 4.60 10.56
C ALA A 392 -6.39 4.97 12.06
N PRO A 393 -5.20 5.42 12.51
CA PRO A 393 -3.93 5.37 11.77
C PRO A 393 -3.53 3.91 11.50
N PHE A 394 -3.14 3.59 10.27
CA PHE A 394 -2.78 2.25 9.81
C PHE A 394 -1.38 1.85 10.21
N CYS A 395 -0.47 2.80 10.40
CA CYS A 395 0.91 2.49 10.72
C CYS A 395 1.02 1.74 12.05
N ARG A 396 1.85 0.70 12.10
CA ARG A 396 2.14 -0.08 13.31
C ARG A 396 3.64 -0.29 13.47
N HIS A 397 4.05 -0.59 14.69
CA HIS A 397 5.40 -1.05 15.02
C HIS A 397 5.43 -2.58 15.02
N HIS A 398 6.55 -3.15 14.62
CA HIS A 398 6.75 -4.58 14.55
C HIS A 398 7.50 -5.09 15.78
N TYR A 399 6.93 -6.11 16.41
CA TYR A 399 7.52 -6.79 17.56
C TYR A 399 7.75 -8.26 17.22
N LYS A 400 9.00 -8.71 17.28
CA LYS A 400 9.34 -10.12 17.21
C LYS A 400 9.15 -10.71 18.59
N ILE A 401 8.22 -11.66 18.69
CA ILE A 401 7.90 -12.36 19.92
C ILE A 401 8.38 -13.80 19.77
N SER A 402 9.27 -14.25 20.65
CA SER A 402 9.72 -15.64 20.76
C SER A 402 9.25 -16.23 22.08
N VAL A 403 8.58 -17.37 22.03
CA VAL A 403 7.91 -17.99 23.17
C VAL A 403 8.50 -19.37 23.38
N ARG A 404 9.06 -19.61 24.57
CA ARG A 404 9.56 -20.92 24.99
C ARG A 404 8.51 -21.61 25.84
N VAL A 405 7.93 -22.69 25.33
CA VAL A 405 7.00 -23.53 26.10
C VAL A 405 7.81 -24.32 27.13
N SER A 406 7.29 -24.39 28.35
CA SER A 406 7.97 -25.06 29.47
C SER A 406 8.15 -26.55 29.19
N GLY A 407 9.35 -27.08 29.50
CA GLY A 407 9.67 -28.50 29.42
C GLY A 407 9.56 -29.23 30.76
N HIS A 408 9.07 -28.56 31.80
CA HIS A 408 8.91 -29.14 33.14
C HIS A 408 7.80 -30.19 33.20
N ASP A 409 7.86 -31.05 34.22
CA ASP A 409 6.97 -32.20 34.42
C ASP A 409 5.47 -31.87 34.27
N GLN A 410 5.02 -30.73 34.79
CA GLN A 410 3.62 -30.31 34.67
C GLN A 410 3.21 -30.00 33.23
N SER A 411 4.13 -29.40 32.46
CA SER A 411 3.92 -29.06 31.06
C SER A 411 3.95 -30.29 30.16
N THR A 412 4.93 -31.18 30.38
CA THR A 412 5.05 -32.44 29.65
C THR A 412 3.92 -33.40 29.96
N THR A 413 3.46 -33.46 31.22
CA THR A 413 2.30 -34.26 31.64
C THR A 413 0.99 -33.72 31.06
N HIS A 414 0.84 -32.39 30.95
CA HIS A 414 -0.33 -31.78 30.28
C HIS A 414 -0.31 -32.04 28.77
N GLY A 415 0.88 -32.05 28.16
CA GLY A 415 1.07 -32.21 26.72
C GLY A 415 0.92 -30.89 25.96
N GLY A 416 1.10 -30.94 24.63
CA GLY A 416 0.94 -29.75 23.79
C GLY A 416 -0.52 -29.33 23.62
N GLU A 417 -0.72 -28.03 23.43
CA GLU A 417 -2.05 -27.42 23.35
C GLU A 417 -2.18 -26.57 22.09
N ILE A 418 -3.40 -26.56 21.52
CA ILE A 418 -3.76 -25.69 20.39
C ILE A 418 -4.50 -24.46 20.89
N GLY A 419 -4.14 -23.28 20.40
CA GLY A 419 -4.83 -22.05 20.78
C GLY A 419 -4.20 -20.80 20.19
N THR A 420 -4.77 -19.65 20.55
CA THR A 420 -4.27 -18.34 20.15
C THR A 420 -3.62 -17.69 21.34
N LEU A 421 -2.28 -17.60 21.30
CA LEU A 421 -1.51 -16.81 22.24
C LEU A 421 -1.63 -15.32 21.86
N SER A 422 -1.77 -14.44 22.85
CA SER A 422 -1.69 -13.00 22.63
C SER A 422 -0.89 -12.30 23.72
N VAL A 423 -0.25 -11.20 23.35
CA VAL A 423 0.62 -10.42 24.22
C VAL A 423 0.21 -8.95 24.20
N ARG A 424 0.15 -8.33 25.37
CA ARG A 424 -0.01 -6.89 25.55
C ARG A 424 1.20 -6.34 26.29
N LEU A 425 1.88 -5.36 25.71
CA LEU A 425 3.01 -4.68 26.33
C LEU A 425 2.52 -3.49 27.17
N HIS A 426 3.19 -3.29 28.30
CA HIS A 426 2.91 -2.19 29.22
C HIS A 426 4.16 -1.36 29.46
N GLY A 427 4.01 -0.04 29.30
CA GLY A 427 5.09 0.91 29.50
C GLY A 427 5.33 1.19 30.98
N ARG A 428 6.37 1.96 31.29
CA ARG A 428 6.66 2.38 32.67
C ARG A 428 5.55 3.23 33.28
N THR A 429 4.83 3.98 32.44
CA THR A 429 3.61 4.68 32.83
C THR A 429 2.40 3.82 32.48
N HIS A 430 1.55 3.49 33.47
CA HIS A 430 0.37 2.63 33.30
C HIS A 430 -0.65 3.08 32.23
N LYS A 431 -0.52 4.30 31.68
CA LYS A 431 -1.38 4.82 30.62
C LYS A 431 -0.96 4.40 29.21
N LYS A 432 0.26 3.88 29.01
CA LYS A 432 0.75 3.46 27.69
C LYS A 432 0.79 1.95 27.60
N VAL A 433 -0.11 1.39 26.82
CA VAL A 433 -0.21 -0.04 26.56
C VAL A 433 -0.43 -0.27 25.07
N THR A 434 0.02 -1.41 24.58
CA THR A 434 -0.38 -1.87 23.24
C THR A 434 -1.81 -2.42 23.30
N GLU A 435 -2.41 -2.60 22.13
CA GLU A 435 -3.50 -3.53 21.93
C GLU A 435 -3.07 -4.98 22.29
N LYS A 436 -4.05 -5.89 22.34
CA LYS A 436 -3.78 -7.32 22.51
C LYS A 436 -3.25 -7.85 21.17
N MET A 437 -1.93 -7.96 21.05
CA MET A 437 -1.26 -8.43 19.84
C MET A 437 -1.37 -9.95 19.76
N LYS A 438 -2.03 -10.48 18.74
CA LYS A 438 -2.14 -11.92 18.55
C LYS A 438 -0.84 -12.47 17.98
N PHE A 439 -0.35 -13.58 18.54
CA PHE A 439 0.85 -14.27 18.06
C PHE A 439 0.67 -14.85 16.65
N SER A 440 -0.57 -15.21 16.30
CA SER A 440 -0.98 -15.67 14.98
C SER A 440 -2.45 -15.31 14.73
N SER A 441 -2.83 -15.20 13.46
CA SER A 441 -4.23 -15.00 13.05
C SER A 441 -5.08 -16.23 13.40
N GLU A 442 -4.54 -17.42 13.07
CA GLU A 442 -5.17 -18.72 13.34
C GLU A 442 -4.59 -19.37 14.60
N PRO A 443 -5.35 -20.23 15.30
CA PRO A 443 -4.84 -21.04 16.40
C PRO A 443 -3.64 -21.90 15.97
N LYS A 444 -2.60 -21.95 16.81
CA LYS A 444 -1.39 -22.76 16.59
C LYS A 444 -1.24 -23.81 17.67
N TYR A 445 -0.62 -24.93 17.32
CA TYR A 445 -0.21 -25.97 18.26
C TYR A 445 1.15 -25.62 18.88
N PHE A 446 1.24 -25.72 20.21
CA PHE A 446 2.44 -25.44 20.98
C PHE A 446 2.84 -26.66 21.79
N GLU A 447 4.04 -27.18 21.54
CA GLU A 447 4.59 -28.38 22.15
C GLU A 447 5.52 -28.04 23.33
N PRO A 448 5.45 -28.77 24.46
CA PRO A 448 6.35 -28.59 25.59
C PRO A 448 7.82 -28.69 25.19
N GLY A 449 8.64 -27.75 25.66
CA GLY A 449 10.08 -27.74 25.39
C GLY A 449 10.48 -27.21 24.00
N PHE A 450 9.55 -26.72 23.19
CA PHE A 450 9.84 -26.06 21.91
C PHE A 450 9.78 -24.54 22.02
N GLU A 451 10.46 -23.87 21.08
CA GLU A 451 10.44 -22.42 20.94
C GLU A 451 9.74 -22.03 19.63
N TYR A 452 8.89 -21.01 19.72
CA TYR A 452 8.11 -20.50 18.60
C TYR A 452 8.34 -19.01 18.44
N THR A 453 8.55 -18.55 17.21
CA THR A 453 8.75 -17.14 16.90
C THR A 453 7.68 -16.65 15.95
N SER A 454 7.22 -15.43 16.17
CA SER A 454 6.32 -14.73 15.26
C SER A 454 6.59 -13.24 15.32
N LEU A 455 6.51 -12.57 14.16
CA LEU A 455 6.48 -11.13 14.07
C LEU A 455 5.02 -10.67 14.16
N VAL A 456 4.74 -9.75 15.06
CA VAL A 456 3.41 -9.18 15.29
C VAL A 456 3.46 -7.67 15.18
N VAL A 457 2.30 -7.04 15.04
CA VAL A 457 2.17 -5.58 15.01
C VAL A 457 1.40 -5.04 16.21
N GLY A 458 1.81 -3.86 16.67
CA GLY A 458 1.13 -3.12 17.72
C GLY A 458 1.43 -1.63 17.69
N ASN A 459 0.77 -0.87 18.55
CA ASN A 459 1.11 0.52 18.81
C ASN A 459 2.54 0.68 19.36
N GLU A 460 3.14 1.85 19.17
CA GLU A 460 4.47 2.16 19.71
C GLU A 460 4.48 2.14 21.24
N ILE A 461 5.47 1.48 21.82
CA ILE A 461 5.79 1.58 23.24
C ILE A 461 7.28 1.86 23.42
N LYS A 462 7.61 3.04 23.96
CA LYS A 462 9.01 3.50 24.04
C LYS A 462 9.80 2.82 25.15
N ASP A 463 9.12 2.48 26.24
CA ASP A 463 9.72 2.01 27.48
C ASP A 463 8.93 0.81 28.06
N PRO A 464 8.80 -0.30 27.33
CA PRO A 464 8.08 -1.47 27.83
C PRO A 464 8.79 -2.07 29.05
N VAL A 465 8.02 -2.42 30.08
CA VAL A 465 8.54 -2.95 31.36
C VAL A 465 8.05 -4.38 31.60
N TYR A 466 6.80 -4.67 31.27
CA TYR A 466 6.20 -5.99 31.44
C TYR A 466 5.17 -6.29 30.35
N ALA A 467 4.74 -7.55 30.31
CA ALA A 467 3.71 -7.99 29.39
C ALA A 467 2.59 -8.73 30.12
N SER A 468 1.37 -8.54 29.64
CA SER A 468 0.25 -9.42 29.91
C SER A 468 0.14 -10.45 28.80
N VAL A 469 0.14 -11.72 29.15
CA VAL A 469 0.01 -12.86 28.24
C VAL A 469 -1.36 -13.49 28.43
N TYR A 470 -2.00 -13.79 27.31
CA TYR A 470 -3.33 -14.38 27.26
C TYR A 470 -3.30 -15.63 26.40
N TRP A 471 -4.06 -16.63 26.81
CA TRP A 471 -4.32 -17.84 26.05
C TRP A 471 -5.80 -17.88 25.73
N ASP A 472 -6.15 -18.09 24.46
CA ASP A 472 -7.54 -18.26 24.05
C ASP A 472 -7.67 -19.58 23.29
N TYR A 473 -8.69 -20.37 23.62
CA TYR A 473 -9.05 -21.59 22.91
C TYR A 473 -10.37 -21.39 22.18
N GLN A 474 -10.40 -21.68 20.88
CA GLN A 474 -11.62 -21.59 20.09
C GLN A 474 -12.34 -22.94 20.06
N THR A 475 -13.46 -23.03 20.78
CA THR A 475 -14.40 -24.15 20.72
C THR A 475 -15.29 -24.02 19.49
N SER A 476 -15.37 -25.05 18.64
CA SER A 476 -16.29 -25.06 17.49
C SER A 476 -17.60 -25.77 17.83
N LEU A 477 -18.73 -25.07 17.74
CA LEU A 477 -20.07 -25.64 17.99
C LEU A 477 -20.47 -26.78 17.05
N PHE A 478 -19.74 -26.98 15.94
CA PHE A 478 -20.04 -28.02 14.96
C PHE A 478 -19.00 -29.15 14.96
N ASN A 479 -17.94 -29.04 15.76
CA ASN A 479 -16.95 -30.09 15.93
C ASN A 479 -16.87 -30.52 17.41
N PRO A 480 -17.56 -31.60 17.80
CA PRO A 480 -17.59 -32.11 19.18
C PRO A 480 -16.20 -32.45 19.75
N LEU A 481 -15.22 -32.77 18.88
CA LEU A 481 -13.85 -33.06 19.30
C LEU A 481 -13.12 -31.82 19.87
N THR A 482 -13.63 -30.61 19.59
CA THR A 482 -13.09 -29.37 20.15
C THR A 482 -13.69 -29.04 21.52
N TRP A 483 -14.70 -29.77 21.98
CA TRP A 483 -15.41 -29.47 23.23
C TRP A 483 -14.65 -30.03 24.43
N ARG A 484 -13.79 -29.20 25.01
CA ARG A 484 -13.00 -29.53 26.21
C ARG A 484 -13.87 -29.42 27.48
N LEU A 485 -14.81 -30.37 27.66
CA LEU A 485 -15.84 -30.34 28.71
C LEU A 485 -15.31 -30.56 30.15
N LEU A 486 -14.08 -31.06 30.32
CA LEU A 486 -13.54 -31.49 31.62
C LEU A 486 -12.21 -30.81 31.99
N THR A 487 -11.60 -30.06 31.09
CA THR A 487 -10.25 -29.48 31.29
C THR A 487 -10.19 -28.07 30.74
N SER A 488 -9.81 -27.09 31.56
CA SER A 488 -9.55 -25.73 31.10
C SER A 488 -8.27 -25.71 30.23
N PRO A 489 -8.35 -25.27 28.96
CA PRO A 489 -7.19 -25.15 28.10
C PRO A 489 -6.17 -24.19 28.71
N ARG A 490 -4.91 -24.63 28.77
CA ARG A 490 -3.81 -23.90 29.39
C ARG A 490 -2.48 -24.26 28.75
N ILE A 491 -1.52 -23.36 28.84
CA ILE A 491 -0.15 -23.57 28.37
C ILE A 491 0.83 -23.12 29.46
N PHE A 492 1.98 -23.80 29.57
CA PHE A 492 3.06 -23.41 30.48
C PHE A 492 4.18 -22.78 29.67
N ILE A 493 4.57 -21.55 30.02
CA ILE A 493 5.57 -20.78 29.28
C ILE A 493 6.76 -20.54 30.20
N SER A 494 7.97 -20.93 29.78
CA SER A 494 9.20 -20.65 30.53
C SER A 494 9.60 -19.18 30.42
N TYR A 495 9.62 -18.65 29.21
CA TYR A 495 9.90 -17.24 28.97
C TYR A 495 9.33 -16.79 27.64
N ILE A 496 9.18 -15.46 27.51
CA ILE A 496 8.97 -14.78 26.23
C ILE A 496 10.10 -13.77 26.01
N ILE A 497 10.59 -13.69 24.78
CA ILE A 497 11.54 -12.67 24.32
C ILE A 497 10.81 -11.75 23.37
N ILE A 498 10.92 -10.44 23.60
CA ILE A 498 10.27 -9.41 22.78
C ILE A 498 11.33 -8.44 22.27
N GLU A 499 11.35 -8.25 20.96
CA GLU A 499 12.28 -7.35 20.26
C GLU A 499 11.50 -6.43 19.32
N SER A 500 11.88 -5.16 19.19
CA SER A 500 11.26 -4.25 18.23
C SER A 500 12.14 -4.03 17.00
N LEU A 501 11.52 -4.04 15.82
CA LEU A 501 12.20 -3.76 14.55
C LEU A 501 12.58 -2.28 14.43
N GLU A 502 11.65 -1.37 14.77
CA GLU A 502 11.84 0.07 14.69
C GLU A 502 12.67 0.62 15.87
N SER A 503 12.67 -0.09 16.99
CA SER A 503 13.38 0.29 18.21
C SER A 503 14.34 -0.82 18.67
N PRO A 504 15.55 -0.94 18.07
CA PRO A 504 16.49 -2.04 18.35
C PRO A 504 16.98 -2.15 19.80
N HIS A 505 16.81 -1.08 20.59
CA HIS A 505 17.14 -1.06 22.02
C HIS A 505 16.11 -1.82 22.88
N ILE A 506 14.92 -2.10 22.35
CA ILE A 506 13.90 -2.89 23.01
C ILE A 506 14.26 -4.37 22.83
N HIS A 507 14.77 -4.98 23.89
CA HIS A 507 14.98 -6.41 24.02
C HIS A 507 14.59 -6.83 25.45
N LEU A 508 13.45 -7.52 25.58
CA LEU A 508 12.92 -7.92 26.88
C LEU A 508 12.79 -9.45 26.96
N LYS A 509 13.48 -10.06 27.91
CA LYS A 509 13.19 -11.44 28.35
C LYS A 509 12.28 -11.39 29.57
N LEU A 510 11.05 -11.87 29.44
CA LEU A 510 10.03 -11.85 30.48
C LEU A 510 9.69 -13.30 30.87
N CYS A 511 9.57 -13.56 32.17
CA CYS A 511 9.26 -14.89 32.70
C CYS A 511 7.97 -14.84 33.54
N PRO A 512 7.26 -15.96 33.71
CA PRO A 512 6.15 -16.05 34.65
C PRO A 512 6.66 -15.94 36.09
N ILE A 513 5.76 -15.64 37.03
CA ILE A 513 6.11 -15.52 38.46
C ILE A 513 6.66 -16.83 39.06
N ASN A 514 6.21 -17.98 38.54
CA ASN A 514 6.72 -19.31 38.88
C ASN A 514 6.71 -20.17 37.61
N GLU A 515 7.64 -21.11 37.51
CA GLU A 515 7.78 -22.00 36.34
C GLU A 515 6.61 -22.98 36.18
N SER A 516 5.89 -23.24 37.29
CA SER A 516 4.65 -24.02 37.34
C SER A 516 3.39 -23.18 37.04
N SER A 517 3.50 -21.86 36.86
CA SER A 517 2.35 -21.02 36.55
C SER A 517 1.88 -21.26 35.13
N ALA A 518 0.69 -21.85 35.00
CA ALA A 518 0.01 -22.00 33.73
C ALA A 518 -0.59 -20.66 33.26
N VAL A 519 -0.48 -20.37 31.98
CA VAL A 519 -1.28 -19.35 31.31
C VAL A 519 -2.63 -19.97 30.96
N ILE A 520 -3.65 -19.59 31.74
CA ILE A 520 -4.99 -20.18 31.67
C ILE A 520 -5.90 -19.32 30.80
N THR A 521 -6.78 -19.98 30.03
CA THR A 521 -7.80 -19.30 29.22
C THR A 521 -8.62 -18.30 30.01
N GLY A 522 -8.82 -17.09 29.46
CA GLY A 522 -9.65 -16.04 30.07
C GLY A 522 -9.02 -15.29 31.25
N SER A 523 -7.77 -15.62 31.62
CA SER A 523 -7.02 -14.94 32.68
C SER A 523 -5.90 -14.07 32.12
N GLU A 524 -5.61 -12.97 32.81
CA GLU A 524 -4.43 -12.15 32.53
C GLU A 524 -3.22 -12.70 33.27
N ASN A 525 -2.16 -13.06 32.53
CA ASN A 525 -0.95 -13.64 33.10
C ASN A 525 0.21 -12.66 32.93
N ILE A 526 0.71 -12.12 34.04
CA ILE A 526 1.73 -11.08 34.03
C ILE A 526 3.12 -11.71 33.98
N MET A 527 3.92 -11.31 32.99
CA MET A 527 5.32 -11.69 32.85
C MET A 527 6.24 -10.48 32.95
N GLN A 528 7.32 -10.58 33.72
CA GLN A 528 8.25 -9.48 34.02
C GLN A 528 9.70 -9.97 33.99
N GLN A 529 10.65 -9.07 33.75
CA GLN A 529 12.08 -9.41 33.75
C GLN A 529 12.55 -9.90 35.13
N LYS A 530 12.09 -9.26 36.22
CA LYS A 530 12.46 -9.63 37.60
C LYS A 530 12.09 -11.07 37.96
N TYR A 531 11.09 -11.66 37.31
CA TYR A 531 10.69 -13.04 37.57
C TYR A 531 11.69 -14.05 36.99
N CYS A 532 12.50 -13.65 36.00
CA CYS A 532 13.51 -14.53 35.42
C CYS A 532 14.68 -14.85 36.37
N GLU A 533 14.94 -13.99 37.37
CA GLU A 533 16.03 -14.19 38.34
C GLU A 533 15.69 -15.26 39.39
N HIS A 534 14.41 -15.48 39.65
CA HIS A 534 13.93 -16.46 40.64
C HIS A 534 13.91 -17.90 40.09
N SER A 535 13.83 -18.08 38.77
CA SER A 535 13.86 -19.38 38.10
C SER A 535 15.19 -20.13 38.22
N VAL A 536 16.30 -19.45 38.54
CA VAL A 536 17.65 -20.05 38.60
C VAL A 536 17.97 -20.63 39.99
N LYS A 537 17.17 -20.34 41.03
CA LYS A 537 17.49 -20.67 42.43
C LYS A 537 16.78 -21.90 43.00
N MET A 538 16.15 -22.74 42.20
CA MET A 538 15.56 -24.02 42.65
C MET A 538 16.25 -25.23 42.02
N PHE A 539 17.53 -25.41 42.35
CA PHE A 539 18.24 -26.69 42.22
C PHE A 539 18.91 -27.03 43.55
#